data_AF-A0A449BBC2-F1
#
_entry.id   AF-A0A449BBC2-F1
#
_cell.length_a   1.000
_cell.length_b   1.000
_cell.length_c   1.000
_cell.angle_alpha   90.00
_cell.angle_beta   90.00
_cell.angle_gamma   90.00
#
_symmetry.space_group_name_H-M   'P 1'
#
loop_
_entity.id
_entity.type
_entity.pdbx_description
1 polymer ?
#
loop_
_entity_poly.entity_id
_entity_poly.type
_entity_poly.pdbx_seq_one_letter_code
_entity_poly.pdbx_strand_id
1 'polypeptide(L)'
;MKNLNVKNILVMLGFIFVILGVLIGSSLLLKNTRSNNIMKQEIKKYTEVLENISEIETVEVPSSLVTITDKKIAKNASGTVIGTLYSTNTTNNYGNIEIILSLDTTGKILGIKAIVNQTLGVDKTIAYISGLKGSSILDPVSNVDVTGVTRSNEAVNKILNDVKEAYKIDAPEEEKNVYEKLFGDDFKFEIIEIEENATVKEVRKILVNDVEKARVYKIEKTGMYTDGMEDKISFNVILGLNNEILGYEEVEYKHTGGTYKRNVLAFFNELVNEKVLISAVDSHVTEVTGSTNSRIILKSMLNELAIFVEGDR
;
A
#
# COMPACT_ATOMS: atom_id res chain seq x y z
N MET A 1 -67.34 35.76 0.27
CA MET A 1 -65.86 35.69 0.31
C MET A 1 -65.32 37.10 0.16
N LYS A 2 -64.58 37.63 1.15
CA LYS A 2 -63.97 38.96 1.04
C LYS A 2 -62.98 38.92 -0.14
N ASN A 3 -63.11 39.84 -1.10
CA ASN A 3 -62.11 40.05 -2.14
C ASN A 3 -60.76 40.23 -1.45
N LEU A 4 -59.87 39.22 -1.55
CA LEU A 4 -58.50 39.40 -1.11
C LEU A 4 -57.92 40.53 -1.96
N ASN A 5 -57.57 41.63 -1.31
CA ASN A 5 -56.90 42.74 -1.96
C ASN A 5 -55.59 42.21 -2.55
N VAL A 6 -55.39 42.35 -3.86
CA VAL A 6 -54.19 41.91 -4.58
C VAL A 6 -52.90 42.41 -3.90
N LYS A 7 -52.96 43.60 -3.28
CA LYS A 7 -51.87 44.16 -2.48
C LYS A 7 -51.49 43.29 -1.28
N ASN A 8 -52.47 42.69 -0.59
CA ASN A 8 -52.22 41.81 0.55
C ASN A 8 -51.64 40.46 0.12
N ILE A 9 -52.04 39.95 -1.05
CA ILE A 9 -51.46 38.72 -1.63
C ILE A 9 -49.98 38.95 -1.97
N LEU A 10 -49.64 40.08 -2.60
CA LEU A 10 -48.26 40.41 -2.96
C LEU A 10 -47.37 40.59 -1.72
N VAL A 11 -47.87 41.24 -0.67
CA VAL A 11 -47.15 41.37 0.61
C VAL A 11 -46.92 39.99 1.24
N MET A 12 -47.94 39.13 1.24
CA MET A 12 -47.83 37.76 1.77
C MET A 12 -46.80 36.92 0.99
N LEU A 13 -46.81 37.00 -0.34
CA LEU A 13 -45.82 36.32 -1.18
C LEU A 13 -44.41 36.85 -0.91
N GLY A 14 -44.24 38.16 -0.74
CA GLY A 14 -42.96 38.76 -0.34
C GLY A 14 -42.43 38.19 0.98
N PHE A 15 -43.29 38.05 1.99
CA PHE A 15 -42.91 37.40 3.26
C PHE A 15 -42.52 35.93 3.08
N ILE A 16 -43.26 35.17 2.26
CA ILE A 16 -42.94 33.76 1.97
C ILE A 16 -41.57 33.65 1.29
N PHE A 17 -41.25 34.53 0.33
CA PHE A 17 -39.94 34.55 -0.33
C PHE A 17 -38.81 34.87 0.66
N VAL A 18 -39.00 35.82 1.57
CA VAL A 18 -38.02 36.13 2.60
C VAL A 18 -37.81 34.95 3.54
N ILE A 19 -38.88 34.30 4.00
CA ILE A 19 -38.80 33.12 4.89
C ILE A 19 -38.07 31.96 4.18
N LEU A 20 -38.42 31.65 2.93
CA LEU A 20 -37.73 30.62 2.14
C LEU A 20 -36.26 30.98 1.91
N GLY A 21 -35.95 32.24 1.63
CA GLY A 21 -34.58 32.72 1.49
C GLY A 21 -33.75 32.53 2.76
N VAL A 22 -34.32 32.82 3.93
CA VAL A 22 -33.68 32.58 5.24
C VAL A 22 -33.49 31.08 5.50
N LEU A 23 -34.48 30.24 5.19
CA LEU A 23 -34.38 28.78 5.37
C LEU A 23 -33.32 28.14 4.45
N ILE A 24 -33.27 28.53 3.18
CA ILE A 24 -32.27 28.03 2.22
C ILE A 24 -30.88 28.57 2.59
N GLY A 25 -30.77 29.86 2.89
CA GLY A 25 -29.50 30.50 3.28
C GLY A 25 -28.91 29.88 4.55
N SER A 26 -29.74 29.67 5.58
CA SER A 26 -29.31 28.98 6.80
C SER A 26 -28.92 27.53 6.56
N SER A 27 -29.62 26.80 5.70
CA SER A 27 -29.25 25.42 5.32
C SER A 27 -27.88 25.33 4.65
N LEU A 28 -27.56 26.25 3.72
CA LEU A 28 -26.28 26.30 3.03
C LEU A 28 -25.13 26.67 3.98
N LEU A 29 -25.33 27.68 4.85
CA LEU A 29 -24.35 28.08 5.85
C LEU A 29 -24.07 26.95 6.86
N LEU A 30 -25.08 26.17 7.22
CA LEU A 30 -24.97 25.08 8.19
C LEU A 30 -24.47 23.76 7.58
N LYS A 31 -24.36 23.65 6.24
CA LYS A 31 -23.94 22.40 5.56
C LYS A 31 -22.58 21.91 6.06
N ASN A 32 -21.58 22.79 6.11
CA ASN A 32 -20.24 22.43 6.57
C ASN A 32 -20.22 22.07 8.06
N THR A 33 -20.92 22.83 8.90
CA THR A 33 -21.03 22.54 10.34
C THR A 33 -21.71 21.19 10.59
N ARG A 34 -22.78 20.89 9.85
CA ARG A 34 -23.47 19.59 9.93
C ARG A 34 -22.55 18.46 9.49
N SER A 35 -21.83 18.62 8.38
CA SER A 35 -20.88 17.63 7.89
C SER A 35 -19.76 17.36 8.90
N ASN A 36 -19.18 18.43 9.48
CA ASN A 36 -18.13 18.32 10.49
C ASN A 36 -18.64 17.66 11.78
N ASN A 37 -19.88 17.94 12.18
CA ASN A 37 -20.48 17.31 13.35
C ASN A 37 -20.78 15.82 13.12
N ILE A 38 -21.24 15.44 11.93
CA ILE A 38 -21.42 14.03 11.54
C ILE A 38 -20.07 13.31 11.56
N MET A 39 -19.05 13.88 10.91
CA MET A 39 -17.70 13.30 10.89
C MET A 39 -17.13 13.13 12.30
N LYS A 40 -17.30 14.12 13.19
CA LYS A 40 -16.88 14.00 14.60
C LYS A 40 -17.62 12.88 15.35
N GLN A 41 -18.92 12.69 15.09
CA GLN A 41 -19.68 11.59 15.69
C GLN A 41 -19.23 10.24 15.17
N GLU A 42 -18.95 10.13 13.87
CA GLU A 42 -18.44 8.90 13.28
C GLU A 42 -17.02 8.58 13.79
N ILE A 43 -16.11 9.55 13.83
CA ILE A 43 -14.76 9.37 14.40
C ILE A 43 -14.85 8.86 15.84
N LYS A 44 -15.76 9.39 16.65
CA LYS A 44 -15.97 8.96 18.05
C LYS A 44 -16.28 7.47 18.19
N LYS A 45 -16.87 6.82 17.17
CA LYS A 45 -17.10 5.37 17.18
C LYS A 45 -15.77 4.59 17.20
N TYR A 46 -14.72 5.15 16.60
CA TYR A 46 -13.44 4.48 16.36
C TYR A 46 -12.31 4.97 17.26
N THR A 47 -12.49 6.05 18.04
CA THR A 47 -11.44 6.59 18.92
C THR A 47 -10.96 5.61 19.99
N GLU A 48 -11.74 4.57 20.31
CA GLU A 48 -11.32 3.52 21.24
C GLU A 48 -10.41 2.46 20.61
N VAL A 49 -10.40 2.34 19.28
CA VAL A 49 -9.58 1.35 18.57
C VAL A 49 -8.40 1.98 17.83
N LEU A 50 -8.50 3.26 17.45
CA LEU A 50 -7.43 3.98 16.76
C LEU A 50 -7.38 5.44 17.22
N GLU A 51 -6.21 5.87 17.68
CA GLU A 51 -5.95 7.24 18.13
C GLU A 51 -5.59 8.16 16.95
N ASN A 52 -5.66 9.48 17.18
CA ASN A 52 -5.21 10.52 16.24
C ASN A 52 -5.94 10.55 14.88
N ILE A 53 -7.17 10.04 14.81
CA ILE A 53 -8.03 10.17 13.64
C ILE A 53 -8.48 11.64 13.50
N SER A 54 -8.17 12.25 12.36
CA SER A 54 -8.64 13.59 11.99
C SER A 54 -9.71 13.54 10.91
N GLU A 55 -9.63 12.55 10.02
CA GLU A 55 -10.53 12.38 8.88
C GLU A 55 -10.76 10.88 8.65
N ILE A 56 -11.94 10.57 8.11
CA ILE A 56 -12.33 9.22 7.70
C ILE A 56 -12.97 9.27 6.33
N GLU A 57 -12.63 8.30 5.49
CA GLU A 57 -13.16 8.14 4.14
C GLU A 57 -13.90 6.81 4.06
N THR A 58 -15.16 6.82 3.63
CA THR A 58 -15.96 5.58 3.54
C THR A 58 -15.56 4.81 2.28
N VAL A 59 -15.37 3.50 2.44
CA VAL A 59 -15.03 2.58 1.35
C VAL A 59 -16.19 1.63 1.15
N GLU A 60 -16.59 1.44 -0.11
CA GLU A 60 -17.64 0.48 -0.43
C GLU A 60 -17.17 -0.94 -0.11
N VAL A 61 -18.05 -1.71 0.53
CA VAL A 61 -17.79 -3.11 0.85
C VAL A 61 -18.64 -3.98 -0.05
N PRO A 62 -18.07 -5.01 -0.69
CA PRO A 62 -18.86 -5.94 -1.48
C PRO A 62 -19.99 -6.55 -0.65
N SER A 63 -21.19 -6.59 -1.24
CA SER A 63 -22.39 -7.14 -0.59
C SER A 63 -22.28 -8.61 -0.18
N SER A 64 -21.28 -9.34 -0.72
CA SER A 64 -20.94 -10.70 -0.32
C SER A 64 -20.34 -10.80 1.09
N LEU A 65 -19.74 -9.72 1.61
CA LEU A 65 -19.09 -9.68 2.94
C LEU A 65 -20.10 -9.24 4.00
N VAL A 66 -21.07 -10.11 4.25
CA VAL A 66 -22.33 -9.79 4.95
C VAL A 66 -22.18 -9.35 6.40
N THR A 67 -21.05 -9.65 7.06
CA THR A 67 -20.85 -9.23 8.45
C THR A 67 -20.29 -7.81 8.57
N ILE A 68 -19.73 -7.24 7.51
CA ILE A 68 -19.18 -5.88 7.55
C ILE A 68 -20.31 -4.89 7.28
N THR A 69 -20.51 -3.99 8.23
CA THR A 69 -21.54 -2.93 8.16
C THR A 69 -20.96 -1.60 7.69
N ASP A 70 -19.69 -1.34 7.97
CA ASP A 70 -19.00 -0.14 7.52
C ASP A 70 -17.49 -0.41 7.41
N LYS A 71 -16.86 0.19 6.40
CA LYS A 71 -15.41 0.17 6.17
C LYS A 71 -14.95 1.60 5.89
N LYS A 72 -13.91 2.04 6.56
CA LYS A 72 -13.35 3.38 6.37
C LYS A 72 -11.84 3.40 6.36
N ILE A 73 -11.24 4.35 5.65
CA ILE A 73 -9.82 4.68 5.74
C ILE A 73 -9.67 5.86 6.71
N ALA A 74 -8.82 5.71 7.72
CA ALA A 74 -8.54 6.75 8.70
C ALA A 74 -7.28 7.54 8.33
N LYS A 75 -7.35 8.87 8.37
CA LYS A 75 -6.22 9.77 8.14
C LYS A 75 -5.98 10.65 9.37
N ASN A 76 -4.71 10.96 9.62
CA ASN A 76 -4.32 11.92 10.66
C ASN A 76 -4.42 13.37 10.14
N ALA A 77 -4.08 14.35 10.99
CA ALA A 77 -4.14 15.76 10.64
C ALA A 77 -3.19 16.18 9.49
N SER A 78 -2.16 15.36 9.17
CA SER A 78 -1.28 15.58 8.02
C SER A 78 -1.77 14.92 6.73
N GLY A 79 -2.94 14.27 6.74
CA GLY A 79 -3.51 13.56 5.59
C GLY A 79 -2.89 12.17 5.35
N THR A 80 -2.06 11.68 6.26
CA THR A 80 -1.44 10.35 6.16
C THR A 80 -2.42 9.28 6.59
N VAL A 81 -2.54 8.19 5.82
CA VAL A 81 -3.32 7.02 6.21
C VAL A 81 -2.68 6.36 7.42
N ILE A 82 -3.44 6.26 8.51
CA ILE A 82 -3.01 5.66 9.79
C ILE A 82 -3.66 4.31 10.07
N GLY A 83 -4.62 3.90 9.23
CA GLY A 83 -5.22 2.58 9.30
C GLY A 83 -6.54 2.46 8.56
N THR A 84 -7.05 1.24 8.50
CA THR A 84 -8.38 0.90 7.98
C THR A 84 -9.28 0.49 9.13
N LEU A 85 -10.47 1.07 9.19
CA LEU A 85 -11.47 0.87 10.23
C LEU A 85 -12.59 -0.04 9.72
N TYR A 86 -13.03 -0.98 10.56
CA TYR A 86 -14.16 -1.84 10.27
C TYR A 86 -15.18 -1.76 11.40
N SER A 87 -16.45 -1.75 11.03
CA SER A 87 -17.57 -2.07 11.92
C SER A 87 -18.28 -3.29 11.40
N THR A 88 -18.47 -4.28 12.25
CA THR A 88 -19.05 -5.56 11.86
C THR A 88 -20.16 -5.97 12.80
N ASN A 89 -21.06 -6.80 12.32
CA ASN A 89 -22.18 -7.29 13.09
C ASN A 89 -22.57 -8.70 12.62
N THR A 90 -22.81 -9.59 13.57
CA THR A 90 -23.31 -10.94 13.26
C THR A 90 -24.16 -11.47 14.41
N THR A 91 -25.06 -12.39 14.10
CA THR A 91 -25.90 -13.06 15.10
C THR A 91 -25.56 -14.53 15.16
N ASN A 92 -25.65 -15.11 16.35
CA ASN A 92 -25.62 -16.56 16.57
C ASN A 92 -26.84 -16.99 17.39
N ASN A 93 -26.90 -18.26 17.77
CA ASN A 93 -28.01 -18.83 18.55
C ASN A 93 -28.24 -18.18 19.93
N TYR A 94 -27.29 -17.41 20.44
CA TYR A 94 -27.33 -16.80 21.77
C TYR A 94 -27.54 -15.28 21.72
N GLY A 95 -27.39 -14.64 20.55
CA GLY A 95 -27.63 -13.21 20.36
C GLY A 95 -26.67 -12.56 19.38
N ASN A 96 -26.42 -11.26 19.57
CA ASN A 96 -25.69 -10.42 18.63
C ASN A 96 -24.25 -10.16 19.07
N ILE A 97 -23.32 -10.10 18.12
CA ILE A 97 -21.91 -9.72 18.31
C ILE A 97 -21.59 -8.62 17.32
N GLU A 98 -21.24 -7.43 17.82
CA GLU A 98 -20.64 -6.35 17.05
C GLU A 98 -19.14 -6.25 17.39
N ILE A 99 -18.30 -6.11 16.36
CA ILE A 99 -16.87 -5.86 16.51
C ILE A 99 -16.52 -4.58 15.76
N ILE A 100 -15.87 -3.67 16.46
CA ILE A 100 -15.23 -2.49 15.87
C ILE A 100 -13.73 -2.74 15.96
N LEU A 101 -13.01 -2.64 14.84
CA LEU A 101 -11.58 -2.87 14.85
C LEU A 101 -10.85 -1.97 13.84
N SER A 102 -9.56 -1.79 14.07
CA SER A 102 -8.68 -1.03 13.19
C SER A 102 -7.46 -1.86 12.81
N LEU A 103 -7.11 -1.84 11.52
CA LEU A 103 -5.94 -2.48 10.96
C LEU A 103 -4.91 -1.44 10.52
N ASP A 104 -3.62 -1.76 10.65
CA ASP A 104 -2.57 -1.01 9.94
C ASP A 104 -2.47 -1.42 8.46
N THR A 105 -1.53 -0.82 7.74
CA THR A 105 -1.27 -1.09 6.32
C THR A 105 -0.69 -2.49 6.06
N THR A 106 -0.28 -3.22 7.10
CA THR A 106 0.25 -4.59 7.03
C THR A 106 -0.79 -5.64 7.44
N GLY A 107 -2.00 -5.21 7.82
CA GLY A 107 -3.08 -6.08 8.28
C GLY A 107 -2.99 -6.44 9.76
N LYS A 108 -2.14 -5.79 10.56
CA LYS A 108 -2.09 -5.99 12.01
C LYS A 108 -3.25 -5.28 12.70
N ILE A 109 -3.89 -5.97 13.65
CA ILE A 109 -4.97 -5.41 14.46
C ILE A 109 -4.40 -4.42 15.49
N LEU A 110 -4.54 -3.11 15.22
CA LEU A 110 -4.09 -2.04 16.11
C LEU A 110 -4.97 -1.91 17.35
N GLY A 111 -6.28 -2.10 17.18
CA GLY A 111 -7.28 -2.01 18.23
C GLY A 111 -8.53 -2.76 17.85
N ILE A 112 -9.22 -3.27 18.87
CA ILE A 112 -10.43 -4.08 18.71
C ILE A 112 -11.33 -3.87 19.93
N LYS A 113 -12.62 -3.73 19.67
CA LYS A 113 -13.67 -3.56 20.68
C LYS A 113 -14.82 -4.49 20.33
N ALA A 114 -15.28 -5.24 21.32
CA ALA A 114 -16.43 -6.14 21.20
C ALA A 114 -17.64 -5.56 21.94
N ILE A 115 -18.81 -5.63 21.31
CA ILE A 115 -20.11 -5.38 21.94
C ILE A 115 -20.92 -6.67 21.79
N VAL A 116 -20.97 -7.45 22.86
CA VAL A 116 -21.58 -8.78 22.87
C VAL A 116 -22.89 -8.74 23.64
N ASN A 117 -24.01 -8.90 22.93
CA ASN A 117 -25.35 -8.94 23.49
C ASN A 117 -25.92 -10.35 23.33
N GLN A 118 -25.53 -11.26 24.24
CA GLN A 118 -25.88 -12.68 24.16
C GLN A 118 -26.34 -13.23 25.51
N THR A 119 -27.08 -14.34 25.48
CA THR A 119 -27.58 -15.03 26.69
C THR A 119 -26.51 -15.87 27.40
N LEU A 120 -25.42 -16.23 26.71
CA LEU A 120 -24.37 -17.10 27.26
C LEU A 120 -22.98 -16.65 26.81
N GLY A 121 -21.99 -16.75 27.71
CA GLY A 121 -20.57 -16.65 27.34
C GLY A 121 -20.09 -15.24 26.99
N VAL A 122 -20.81 -14.19 27.40
CA VAL A 122 -20.52 -12.78 27.08
C VAL A 122 -19.07 -12.42 27.44
N ASP A 123 -18.69 -12.54 28.71
CA ASP A 123 -17.36 -12.13 29.19
C ASP A 123 -16.23 -12.91 28.53
N LYS A 124 -16.41 -14.22 28.33
CA LYS A 124 -15.43 -15.09 27.65
C LYS A 124 -15.26 -14.70 26.18
N THR A 125 -16.35 -14.37 25.50
CA THR A 125 -16.32 -13.93 24.10
C THR A 125 -15.62 -12.57 23.99
N ILE A 126 -15.91 -11.63 24.89
CA ILE A 126 -15.23 -10.33 24.95
C ILE A 126 -13.73 -10.52 25.21
N ALA A 127 -13.36 -11.39 26.15
CA ALA A 127 -11.96 -11.67 26.47
C ALA A 127 -11.21 -12.27 25.27
N TYR A 128 -11.82 -13.24 24.57
CA TYR A 128 -11.26 -13.83 23.35
C TYR A 128 -11.02 -12.78 22.26
N ILE A 129 -12.03 -11.95 21.96
CA ILE A 129 -11.94 -10.91 20.93
C ILE A 129 -10.87 -9.88 21.31
N SER A 130 -10.83 -9.46 22.58
CA SER A 130 -9.84 -8.50 23.07
C SER A 130 -8.41 -9.05 22.92
N GLY A 131 -8.23 -10.36 23.11
CA GLY A 131 -6.94 -11.02 22.95
C GLY A 131 -6.41 -11.10 21.51
N LEU A 132 -7.22 -10.75 20.50
CA LEU A 132 -6.80 -10.66 19.10
C LEU A 132 -5.96 -9.41 18.82
N LYS A 133 -5.99 -8.41 19.70
CA LYS A 133 -5.22 -7.16 19.53
C LYS A 133 -3.74 -7.45 19.34
N GLY A 134 -3.15 -6.90 18.29
CA GLY A 134 -1.74 -7.07 17.94
C GLY A 134 -1.43 -8.27 17.04
N SER A 135 -2.39 -9.18 16.82
CA SER A 135 -2.25 -10.26 15.83
C SER A 135 -2.53 -9.77 14.39
N SER A 136 -2.20 -10.60 13.40
CA SER A 136 -2.48 -10.32 11.99
C SER A 136 -3.90 -10.74 11.63
N ILE A 137 -4.62 -9.94 10.82
CA ILE A 137 -5.93 -10.35 10.29
C ILE A 137 -5.82 -11.52 9.30
N LEU A 138 -4.65 -11.74 8.71
CA LEU A 138 -4.41 -12.83 7.78
C LEU A 138 -4.32 -14.18 8.49
N ASP A 139 -3.84 -14.17 9.73
CA ASP A 139 -3.77 -15.33 10.63
C ASP A 139 -4.05 -14.88 12.09
N PRO A 140 -5.34 -14.68 12.43
CA PRO A 140 -5.72 -14.10 13.71
C PRO A 140 -5.53 -15.10 14.85
N VAL A 141 -4.73 -14.72 15.83
CA VAL A 141 -4.44 -15.54 17.02
C VAL A 141 -4.78 -14.73 18.26
N SER A 142 -5.69 -15.26 19.10
CA SER A 142 -5.98 -14.67 20.40
C SER A 142 -4.97 -15.17 21.43
N ASN A 143 -4.40 -14.25 22.20
CA ASN A 143 -3.54 -14.60 23.33
C ASN A 143 -4.31 -15.03 24.59
N VAL A 144 -5.65 -15.02 24.54
CA VAL A 144 -6.52 -15.49 25.62
C VAL A 144 -7.17 -16.80 25.18
N ASP A 145 -6.87 -17.87 25.91
CA ASP A 145 -7.56 -19.14 25.73
C ASP A 145 -8.89 -19.14 26.52
N VAL A 146 -9.99 -19.42 25.83
CA VAL A 146 -11.32 -19.52 26.43
C VAL A 146 -12.04 -20.78 25.98
N THR A 147 -12.60 -21.50 26.95
CA THR A 147 -13.39 -22.71 26.69
C THR A 147 -14.87 -22.49 26.96
N GLY A 148 -15.73 -23.21 26.24
CA GLY A 148 -17.18 -23.17 26.42
C GLY A 148 -17.91 -22.05 25.66
N VAL A 149 -17.29 -21.47 24.63
CA VAL A 149 -17.88 -20.42 23.78
C VAL A 149 -17.79 -20.75 22.27
N THR A 150 -17.77 -22.03 21.91
CA THR A 150 -17.57 -22.50 20.52
C THR A 150 -18.46 -21.79 19.49
N ARG A 151 -19.76 -21.63 19.77
CA ARG A 151 -20.70 -20.94 18.85
C ARG A 151 -20.48 -19.45 18.74
N SER A 152 -19.98 -18.80 19.79
CA SER A 152 -19.59 -17.39 19.73
C SER A 152 -18.29 -17.23 18.97
N ASN A 153 -17.33 -18.14 19.14
CA ASN A 153 -16.09 -18.17 18.37
C ASN A 153 -16.34 -18.45 16.87
N GLU A 154 -17.27 -19.33 16.52
CA GLU A 154 -17.70 -19.54 15.12
C GLU A 154 -18.20 -18.23 14.49
N ALA A 155 -18.99 -17.46 15.23
CA ALA A 155 -19.51 -16.17 14.77
C ALA A 155 -18.41 -15.10 14.66
N VAL A 156 -17.47 -15.06 15.60
CA VAL A 156 -16.28 -14.19 15.54
C VAL A 156 -15.40 -14.56 14.34
N ASN A 157 -15.15 -15.85 14.10
CA ASN A 157 -14.36 -16.31 12.96
C ASN A 157 -15.00 -15.93 11.62
N LYS A 158 -16.34 -15.95 11.54
CA LYS A 158 -17.04 -15.44 10.36
C LYS A 158 -16.76 -13.95 10.13
N ILE A 159 -16.84 -13.13 11.18
CA ILE A 159 -16.47 -11.71 11.11
C ILE A 159 -15.02 -11.54 10.63
N LEU A 160 -14.09 -12.25 11.27
CA LEU A 160 -12.66 -12.12 10.95
C LEU A 160 -12.35 -12.54 9.52
N ASN A 161 -13.02 -13.59 9.01
CA ASN A 161 -12.88 -14.00 7.62
C ASN A 161 -13.39 -12.94 6.64
N ASP A 162 -14.57 -12.36 6.88
CA ASP A 162 -15.07 -11.28 6.01
C ASP A 162 -14.11 -10.07 6.04
N VAL A 163 -13.58 -9.70 7.20
CA VAL A 163 -12.60 -8.60 7.32
C VAL A 163 -11.28 -8.95 6.63
N LYS A 164 -10.82 -10.20 6.72
CA LYS A 164 -9.64 -10.69 6.00
C LYS A 164 -9.83 -10.58 4.49
N GLU A 165 -10.97 -11.00 3.96
CA GLU A 165 -11.27 -10.88 2.53
C GLU A 165 -11.42 -9.41 2.10
N ALA A 166 -12.09 -8.58 2.90
CA ALA A 166 -12.16 -7.13 2.67
C ALA A 166 -10.78 -6.47 2.70
N TYR A 167 -9.89 -6.94 3.57
CA TYR A 167 -8.51 -6.46 3.63
C TYR A 167 -7.74 -6.85 2.38
N LYS A 168 -7.89 -8.07 1.87
CA LYS A 168 -7.21 -8.53 0.64
C LYS A 168 -7.66 -7.79 -0.63
N ILE A 169 -8.93 -7.39 -0.71
CA ILE A 169 -9.46 -6.65 -1.86
C ILE A 169 -8.78 -5.29 -2.01
N ASP A 170 -8.52 -4.62 -0.89
CA ASP A 170 -7.93 -3.28 -0.85
C ASP A 170 -6.49 -3.28 -0.33
N ALA A 171 -5.90 -4.46 -0.12
CA ALA A 171 -4.49 -4.56 0.17
C ALA A 171 -3.79 -3.90 -1.01
N PRO A 172 -2.87 -2.93 -0.79
CA PRO A 172 -2.03 -2.49 -1.88
C PRO A 172 -1.46 -3.76 -2.50
N GLU A 173 -1.67 -3.96 -3.82
CA GLU A 173 -1.02 -5.06 -4.54
C GLU A 173 0.40 -5.13 -4.00
N GLU A 174 0.82 -6.31 -3.50
CA GLU A 174 2.22 -6.49 -3.11
C GLU A 174 3.04 -5.90 -4.25
N GLU A 175 3.80 -4.85 -3.95
CA GLU A 175 4.41 -4.05 -5.00
C GLU A 175 5.38 -4.97 -5.70
N LYS A 176 4.94 -5.53 -6.84
CA LYS A 176 5.64 -6.62 -7.50
C LYS A 176 7.09 -6.19 -7.68
N ASN A 177 8.01 -7.01 -7.19
CA ASN A 177 9.42 -6.72 -7.37
C ASN A 177 9.77 -6.74 -8.88
N VAL A 178 10.95 -6.27 -9.24
CA VAL A 178 11.33 -6.15 -10.66
C VAL A 178 11.23 -7.49 -11.40
N TYR A 179 11.49 -8.61 -10.73
CA TYR A 179 11.42 -9.94 -11.32
C TYR A 179 9.97 -10.39 -11.52
N GLU A 180 9.10 -10.18 -10.54
CA GLU A 180 7.66 -10.50 -10.64
C GLU A 180 6.96 -9.67 -11.73
N LYS A 181 7.35 -8.40 -11.88
CA LYS A 181 6.87 -7.52 -12.96
C LYS A 181 7.28 -8.02 -14.34
N LEU A 182 8.50 -8.54 -14.48
CA LEU A 182 9.06 -8.98 -15.76
C LEU A 182 8.66 -10.41 -16.14
N PHE A 183 8.52 -11.30 -15.16
CA PHE A 183 8.45 -12.75 -15.40
C PHE A 183 7.22 -13.43 -14.77
N GLY A 184 6.39 -12.70 -14.03
CA GLY A 184 5.26 -13.25 -13.27
C GLY A 184 5.69 -13.92 -11.96
N ASP A 185 4.76 -14.55 -11.26
CA ASP A 185 4.97 -15.01 -9.88
C ASP A 185 5.68 -16.39 -9.81
N ASP A 186 5.77 -17.11 -10.92
CA ASP A 186 6.30 -18.50 -11.00
C ASP A 186 7.79 -18.59 -11.39
N PHE A 187 8.52 -17.49 -11.38
CA PHE A 187 9.92 -17.49 -11.78
C PHE A 187 10.82 -18.14 -10.72
N LYS A 188 11.94 -18.74 -11.16
CA LYS A 188 12.96 -19.32 -10.29
C LYS A 188 14.35 -18.85 -10.70
N PHE A 189 15.24 -18.76 -9.71
CA PHE A 189 16.66 -18.54 -9.96
C PHE A 189 17.43 -19.86 -10.02
N GLU A 190 18.37 -19.94 -10.95
CA GLU A 190 19.41 -20.98 -10.98
C GLU A 190 20.78 -20.28 -11.01
N ILE A 191 21.66 -20.58 -10.05
CA ILE A 191 22.99 -19.98 -9.99
C ILE A 191 23.87 -20.58 -11.10
N ILE A 192 24.62 -19.72 -11.78
CA ILE A 192 25.68 -20.12 -12.70
C ILE A 192 27.02 -19.89 -12.00
N GLU A 193 27.83 -20.94 -11.87
CA GLU A 193 29.19 -20.81 -11.39
C GLU A 193 30.03 -20.02 -12.40
N ILE A 194 30.69 -18.97 -11.93
CA ILE A 194 31.58 -18.11 -12.72
C ILE A 194 32.88 -17.89 -11.96
N GLU A 195 33.94 -17.58 -12.69
CA GLU A 195 35.09 -16.90 -12.10
C GLU A 195 34.74 -15.42 -11.92
N GLU A 196 34.56 -15.01 -10.66
CA GLU A 196 34.32 -13.60 -10.34
C GLU A 196 35.46 -12.71 -10.87
N ASN A 197 35.11 -11.52 -11.34
CA ASN A 197 36.10 -10.51 -11.70
C ASN A 197 35.93 -9.25 -10.85
N ALA A 198 36.64 -8.18 -11.19
CA ALA A 198 36.59 -6.93 -10.44
C ALA A 198 35.15 -6.39 -10.30
N THR A 199 34.30 -6.58 -11.32
CA THR A 199 32.96 -6.00 -11.40
C THR A 199 31.83 -7.03 -11.30
N VAL A 200 31.90 -8.15 -12.00
CA VAL A 200 30.86 -9.20 -11.98
C VAL A 200 31.12 -10.19 -10.86
N LYS A 201 30.18 -10.30 -9.93
CA LYS A 201 30.28 -11.12 -8.70
C LYS A 201 29.41 -12.36 -8.71
N GLU A 202 28.30 -12.33 -9.44
CA GLU A 202 27.35 -13.44 -9.44
C GLU A 202 26.53 -13.43 -10.73
N VAL A 203 26.19 -14.62 -11.22
CA VAL A 203 25.29 -14.80 -12.35
C VAL A 203 24.19 -15.78 -11.97
N ARG A 204 22.93 -15.42 -12.27
CA ARG A 204 21.76 -16.27 -12.09
C ARG A 204 20.97 -16.34 -13.39
N LYS A 205 20.42 -17.51 -13.74
CA LYS A 205 19.36 -17.62 -14.74
C LYS A 205 18.02 -17.32 -14.10
N ILE A 206 17.11 -16.77 -14.89
CA ILE A 206 15.69 -16.72 -14.57
C ILE A 206 14.99 -17.78 -15.42
N LEU A 207 14.35 -18.73 -14.75
CA LEU A 207 13.56 -19.79 -15.35
C LEU A 207 12.07 -19.50 -15.11
N VAL A 208 11.25 -19.61 -16.16
CA VAL A 208 9.78 -19.62 -16.06
C VAL A 208 9.31 -20.91 -16.74
N ASN A 209 8.60 -21.76 -16.00
CA ASN A 209 8.24 -23.12 -16.44
C ASN A 209 9.46 -23.91 -16.94
N ASP A 210 10.57 -23.83 -16.20
CA ASP A 210 11.86 -24.48 -16.50
C ASP A 210 12.50 -24.06 -17.83
N VAL A 211 12.07 -22.93 -18.41
CA VAL A 211 12.67 -22.31 -19.61
C VAL A 211 13.40 -21.03 -19.24
N GLU A 212 14.67 -20.90 -19.63
CA GLU A 212 15.47 -19.68 -19.44
C GLU A 212 14.85 -18.50 -20.20
N LYS A 213 14.62 -17.40 -19.47
CA LYS A 213 14.05 -16.15 -20.00
C LYS A 213 15.01 -14.98 -19.96
N ALA A 214 15.90 -14.97 -18.98
CA ALA A 214 16.84 -13.89 -18.73
C ALA A 214 17.99 -14.37 -17.86
N ARG A 215 19.01 -13.51 -17.74
CA ARG A 215 20.12 -13.67 -16.81
C ARG A 215 20.23 -12.43 -15.93
N VAL A 216 20.57 -12.65 -14.66
CA VAL A 216 20.81 -11.59 -13.68
C VAL A 216 22.28 -11.58 -13.34
N TYR A 217 22.90 -10.42 -13.47
CA TYR A 217 24.31 -10.20 -13.17
C TYR A 217 24.42 -9.26 -11.98
N LYS A 218 25.00 -9.75 -10.90
CA LYS A 218 25.38 -8.88 -9.78
C LYS A 218 26.68 -8.19 -10.14
N ILE A 219 26.59 -6.89 -10.39
CA ILE A 219 27.74 -6.04 -10.68
C ILE A 219 28.03 -5.11 -9.51
N GLU A 220 29.29 -4.81 -9.31
CA GLU A 220 29.76 -4.02 -8.19
C GLU A 220 30.97 -3.19 -8.58
N LYS A 221 31.03 -1.94 -8.11
CA LYS A 221 32.24 -1.12 -8.21
C LYS A 221 32.35 -0.19 -7.03
N THR A 222 33.58 0.04 -6.60
CA THR A 222 33.92 1.06 -5.60
C THR A 222 34.24 2.37 -6.31
N GLY A 223 33.56 3.45 -5.94
CA GLY A 223 33.91 4.81 -6.37
C GLY A 223 34.64 5.56 -5.26
N MET A 224 35.65 6.34 -5.64
CA MET A 224 36.46 7.12 -4.71
C MET A 224 35.97 8.57 -4.71
N TYR A 225 35.76 9.14 -3.53
CA TYR A 225 35.47 10.55 -3.36
C TYR A 225 36.73 11.41 -3.45
N THR A 226 36.53 12.72 -3.62
CA THR A 226 37.60 13.72 -3.61
C THR A 226 38.33 13.82 -2.27
N ASP A 227 37.78 13.28 -1.19
CA ASP A 227 38.38 13.25 0.15
C ASP A 227 39.10 11.92 0.47
N GLY A 228 39.16 10.98 -0.49
CA GLY A 228 39.82 9.69 -0.35
C GLY A 228 38.97 8.60 0.32
N MET A 229 37.69 8.87 0.63
CA MET A 229 36.76 7.83 1.07
C MET A 229 36.35 6.95 -0.13
N GLU A 230 36.14 5.66 0.12
CA GLU A 230 35.70 4.68 -0.87
C GLU A 230 34.28 4.23 -0.53
N ASP A 231 33.36 4.32 -1.49
CA ASP A 231 32.00 3.82 -1.33
C ASP A 231 31.57 2.93 -2.49
N LYS A 232 30.79 1.90 -2.15
CA LYS A 232 30.38 0.84 -3.06
C LYS A 232 29.05 1.16 -3.74
N ILE A 233 28.96 0.79 -5.02
CA ILE A 233 27.74 0.73 -5.80
C ILE A 233 27.58 -0.71 -6.28
N SER A 234 26.41 -1.31 -6.07
CA SER A 234 26.07 -2.63 -6.55
C SER A 234 24.64 -2.69 -7.08
N PHE A 235 24.49 -3.34 -8.23
CA PHE A 235 23.21 -3.58 -8.89
C PHE A 235 23.11 -5.03 -9.34
N ASN A 236 21.89 -5.57 -9.30
CA ASN A 236 21.52 -6.72 -10.10
C ASN A 236 21.01 -6.20 -11.45
N VAL A 237 21.66 -6.57 -12.55
CA VAL A 237 21.26 -6.17 -13.91
C VAL A 237 20.62 -7.37 -14.61
N ILE A 238 19.43 -7.16 -15.14
CA ILE A 238 18.62 -8.21 -15.77
C ILE A 238 18.77 -8.06 -17.28
N LEU A 239 19.42 -9.03 -17.91
CA LEU A 239 19.59 -9.07 -19.36
C LEU A 239 18.67 -10.12 -19.97
N GLY A 240 18.03 -9.76 -21.08
CA GLY A 240 17.32 -10.70 -21.94
C GLY A 240 18.29 -11.64 -22.67
N LEU A 241 17.74 -12.64 -23.36
CA LEU A 241 18.56 -13.61 -24.09
C LEU A 241 19.33 -13.00 -25.27
N ASN A 242 18.95 -11.81 -25.75
CA ASN A 242 19.71 -11.06 -26.76
C ASN A 242 20.59 -9.97 -26.13
N ASN A 243 20.84 -10.05 -24.82
CA ASN A 243 21.62 -9.08 -24.04
C ASN A 243 21.04 -7.66 -23.99
N GLU A 244 19.74 -7.50 -24.25
CA GLU A 244 19.01 -6.27 -23.96
C GLU A 244 18.82 -6.08 -22.46
N ILE A 245 18.93 -4.84 -21.96
CA ILE A 245 18.68 -4.53 -20.55
C ILE A 245 17.17 -4.51 -20.31
N LEU A 246 16.67 -5.49 -19.55
CA LEU A 246 15.24 -5.62 -19.22
C LEU A 246 14.86 -4.94 -17.92
N GLY A 247 15.83 -4.76 -17.02
CA GLY A 247 15.60 -4.18 -15.70
C GLY A 247 16.84 -4.18 -14.84
N TYR A 248 16.73 -3.59 -13.67
CA TYR A 248 17.76 -3.66 -12.64
C TYR A 248 17.13 -3.59 -11.25
N GLU A 249 17.87 -4.07 -10.26
CA GLU A 249 17.58 -3.92 -8.84
C GLU A 249 18.81 -3.32 -8.15
N GLU A 250 18.59 -2.27 -7.36
CA GLU A 250 19.65 -1.70 -6.53
C GLU A 250 19.93 -2.63 -5.34
N VAL A 251 21.17 -3.09 -5.21
CA VAL A 251 21.61 -3.90 -4.07
C VAL A 251 22.21 -2.99 -3.01
N GLU A 252 23.10 -2.08 -3.42
CA GLU A 252 23.75 -1.13 -2.52
C GLU A 252 24.14 0.14 -3.31
N TYR A 253 23.82 1.32 -2.77
CA TYR A 253 24.26 2.59 -3.37
C TYR A 253 24.74 3.54 -2.29
N LYS A 254 26.04 3.51 -2.00
CA LYS A 254 26.66 4.40 -1.00
C LYS A 254 27.43 5.58 -1.60
N HIS A 255 27.54 5.67 -2.92
CA HIS A 255 28.40 6.64 -3.59
C HIS A 255 27.94 8.11 -3.54
N THR A 256 26.77 8.51 -4.03
CA THR A 256 26.36 9.94 -3.97
C THR A 256 24.84 10.06 -3.91
N GLY A 257 24.31 10.41 -2.75
CA GLY A 257 22.85 10.52 -2.53
C GLY A 257 22.16 11.67 -3.27
N GLY A 258 20.85 11.80 -3.03
CA GLY A 258 20.06 12.93 -3.53
C GLY A 258 19.94 13.00 -5.06
N THR A 259 20.13 14.19 -5.62
CA THR A 259 19.99 14.43 -7.07
C THR A 259 20.98 13.61 -7.90
N TYR A 260 22.17 13.29 -7.37
CA TYR A 260 23.16 12.47 -8.08
C TYR A 260 22.67 11.05 -8.31
N LYS A 261 22.23 10.37 -7.25
CA LYS A 261 21.58 9.06 -7.35
C LYS A 261 20.37 9.10 -8.29
N ARG A 262 19.50 10.12 -8.16
CA ARG A 262 18.32 10.26 -9.03
C ARG A 262 18.69 10.30 -10.52
N ASN A 263 19.75 11.03 -10.89
CA ASN A 263 20.21 11.13 -12.26
C ASN A 263 20.85 9.81 -12.77
N VAL A 264 21.53 9.07 -11.90
CA VAL A 264 22.06 7.73 -12.24
C VAL A 264 20.93 6.74 -12.49
N LEU A 265 19.93 6.69 -11.60
CA LEU A 265 18.77 5.82 -11.77
C LEU A 265 17.91 6.24 -12.97
N ALA A 266 17.78 7.54 -13.25
CA ALA A 266 17.09 8.04 -14.44
C ALA A 266 17.78 7.57 -15.73
N PHE A 267 19.11 7.62 -15.78
CA PHE A 267 19.88 7.07 -16.90
C PHE A 267 19.70 5.55 -17.03
N PHE A 268 19.71 4.81 -15.92
CA PHE A 268 19.46 3.37 -15.95
C PHE A 268 18.04 3.04 -16.45
N ASN A 269 17.03 3.78 -16.00
CA ASN A 269 15.65 3.66 -16.46
C ASN A 269 15.50 3.95 -17.97
N GLU A 270 16.24 4.92 -18.49
CA GLU A 270 16.29 5.20 -19.94
C GLU A 270 16.78 3.96 -20.72
N LEU A 271 17.89 3.35 -20.28
CA LEU A 271 18.43 2.13 -20.90
C LEU A 271 17.43 0.96 -20.88
N VAL A 272 16.71 0.78 -19.76
CA VAL A 272 15.67 -0.24 -19.61
C VAL A 272 14.48 0.02 -20.53
N ASN A 273 13.98 1.26 -20.57
CA ASN A 273 12.81 1.63 -21.36
C ASN A 273 13.06 1.47 -22.87
N GLU A 274 14.27 1.81 -23.31
CA GLU A 274 14.69 1.69 -24.70
C GLU A 274 15.18 0.28 -25.06
N LYS A 275 15.30 -0.62 -24.06
CA LYS A 275 15.83 -1.98 -24.21
C LYS A 275 17.19 -1.99 -24.89
N VAL A 276 18.07 -1.09 -24.44
CA VAL A 276 19.42 -0.94 -24.99
C VAL A 276 20.18 -2.25 -24.81
N LEU A 277 20.88 -2.67 -25.88
CA LEU A 277 21.81 -3.80 -25.80
C LEU A 277 22.98 -3.44 -24.89
N ILE A 278 23.43 -4.37 -24.04
CA ILE A 278 24.52 -4.11 -23.09
C ILE A 278 25.80 -3.58 -23.77
N SER A 279 26.10 -4.05 -24.99
CA SER A 279 27.24 -3.57 -25.80
C SER A 279 27.06 -2.20 -26.45
N ALA A 280 25.84 -1.66 -26.47
CA ALA A 280 25.54 -0.34 -27.01
C ALA A 280 25.48 0.75 -25.93
N VAL A 281 25.70 0.42 -24.65
CA VAL A 281 25.61 1.39 -23.54
C VAL A 281 26.60 2.54 -23.68
N ASP A 282 27.81 2.28 -24.20
CA ASP A 282 28.82 3.31 -24.35
C ASP A 282 28.42 4.38 -25.39
N SER A 283 27.90 3.93 -26.53
CA SER A 283 27.44 4.77 -27.65
C SER A 283 26.03 5.32 -27.46
N HIS A 284 25.32 4.92 -26.40
CA HIS A 284 23.97 5.39 -26.09
C HIS A 284 23.95 6.89 -25.78
N VAL A 285 23.13 7.62 -26.51
CA VAL A 285 22.93 9.07 -26.37
C VAL A 285 21.80 9.30 -25.38
N THR A 286 22.09 10.00 -24.29
CA THR A 286 21.12 10.28 -23.21
C THR A 286 20.82 11.76 -23.08
N GLU A 287 19.55 12.09 -22.83
CA GLU A 287 19.10 13.45 -22.52
C GLU A 287 19.26 13.78 -21.02
N VAL A 288 19.58 12.79 -20.19
CA VAL A 288 19.82 13.01 -18.75
C VAL A 288 21.05 13.92 -18.59
N THR A 289 20.91 15.01 -17.85
CA THR A 289 21.99 15.97 -17.60
C THR A 289 22.43 15.99 -16.13
N GLY A 290 23.67 16.44 -15.89
CA GLY A 290 24.26 16.50 -14.54
C GLY A 290 24.88 15.19 -14.06
N SER A 291 25.54 15.22 -12.90
CA SER A 291 26.06 14.03 -12.20
C SER A 291 27.01 13.15 -13.03
N THR A 292 27.81 13.78 -13.88
CA THR A 292 28.70 13.14 -14.87
C THR A 292 29.54 12.02 -14.27
N ASN A 293 30.20 12.25 -13.12
CA ASN A 293 31.08 11.26 -12.50
C ASN A 293 30.32 10.00 -12.05
N SER A 294 29.17 10.15 -11.40
CA SER A 294 28.37 8.99 -10.93
C SER A 294 27.78 8.19 -12.09
N ARG A 295 27.41 8.87 -13.19
CA ARG A 295 26.97 8.19 -14.42
C ARG A 295 28.10 7.49 -15.16
N ILE A 296 29.31 8.05 -15.15
CA ILE A 296 30.51 7.39 -15.70
C ILE A 296 30.79 6.09 -14.96
N ILE A 297 30.62 6.05 -13.63
CA ILE A 297 30.81 4.80 -12.86
C ILE A 297 29.80 3.75 -13.30
N LEU A 298 28.51 4.09 -13.39
CA LEU A 298 27.50 3.15 -13.88
C LEU A 298 27.79 2.69 -15.32
N LYS A 299 28.09 3.62 -16.25
CA LYS A 299 28.48 3.27 -17.62
C LYS A 299 29.68 2.32 -17.65
N SER A 300 30.71 2.59 -16.84
CA SER A 300 31.88 1.74 -16.73
C SER A 300 31.53 0.34 -16.25
N MET A 301 30.67 0.21 -15.24
CA MET A 301 30.21 -1.11 -14.76
C MET A 301 29.43 -1.87 -15.82
N LEU A 302 28.56 -1.19 -16.57
CA LEU A 302 27.78 -1.79 -17.65
C LEU A 302 28.65 -2.18 -18.86
N ASN A 303 29.67 -1.39 -19.19
CA ASN A 303 30.63 -1.72 -20.24
C ASN A 303 31.49 -2.94 -19.84
N GLU A 304 31.94 -3.02 -18.59
CA GLU A 304 32.65 -4.19 -18.08
C GLU A 304 31.76 -5.44 -18.04
N LEU A 305 30.47 -5.28 -17.74
CA LEU A 305 29.47 -6.33 -17.90
C LEU A 305 29.32 -6.75 -19.38
N ALA A 306 29.31 -5.81 -20.32
CA ALA A 306 29.24 -6.12 -21.75
C ALA A 306 30.42 -7.00 -22.18
N ILE A 307 31.64 -6.64 -21.78
CA ILE A 307 32.86 -7.42 -22.06
C ILE A 307 32.73 -8.83 -21.47
N PHE A 308 32.29 -8.94 -20.22
CA PHE A 308 32.08 -10.24 -19.57
C PHE A 308 31.06 -11.12 -20.30
N VAL A 309 29.95 -10.54 -20.75
CA VAL A 309 28.84 -11.27 -21.41
C VAL A 309 29.21 -11.68 -22.84
N GLU A 310 29.92 -10.83 -23.58
CA GLU A 310 30.29 -11.10 -24.97
C GLU A 310 31.58 -11.93 -25.11
N GLY A 311 32.34 -12.07 -24.02
CA GLY A 311 33.66 -12.66 -23.99
C GLY A 311 34.73 -11.72 -24.54
N ASP A 312 35.96 -11.80 -24.02
CA ASP A 312 37.12 -11.15 -24.65
C ASP A 312 37.23 -11.66 -26.09
N ARG A 313 36.89 -10.82 -27.06
CA ARG A 313 37.10 -11.08 -28.49
C ARG A 313 38.57 -10.92 -28.85
#